data_AF-A0A2J7RQK4-F1
#
_entry.id   AF-A0A2J7RQK4-F1
#
_cell.length_a   1.000
_cell.length_b   1.000
_cell.length_c   1.000
_cell.angle_alpha   90.00
_cell.angle_beta   90.00
_cell.angle_gamma   90.00
#
_symmetry.space_group_name_H-M   'P 1'
#
loop_
_entity.id
_entity.type
_entity.pdbx_description
1 polymer ?
#
loop_
_entity_poly.entity_id
_entity_poly.type
_entity_poly.pdbx_seq_one_letter_code
_entity_poly.pdbx_strand_id
1 'polypeptide(L)'
;YLRLVSCNKSEVRAKVKLSILNAERKEAIATVCQHANRFVQGHSVGYPKFIPRDFLLDEANGLLPDDKLTIFCEVSVVGDSVNISGQSNAIQFEVPECRLSDDLGLLFENQKFSDVALSVSGREFQAHKAILAARSPVFAAMFEHEMEERKHNRVEITDIDHEVLREMLRFIYTGKATNLEKMADDLLAAADKYALERLKVMCEEALCTYLSIDNVTDMLMLADLHSADQLKAQAIAFINTRPTTTKKWKFSRCWNFFSRK
;
A
#
# COMPACT_ATOMS: atom_id res chain seq x y z
N TYR A 1 -6.69 0.23 33.91
CA TYR A 1 -7.77 0.12 32.90
C TYR A 1 -7.24 0.56 31.56
N LEU A 2 -7.67 -0.07 30.48
CA LEU A 2 -7.43 0.37 29.10
C LEU A 2 -8.68 1.09 28.57
N ARG A 3 -8.50 2.25 27.95
CA ARG A 3 -9.59 3.08 27.41
C ARG A 3 -9.40 3.33 25.93
N LEU A 4 -10.46 3.14 25.14
CA LEU A 4 -10.46 3.53 23.73
C LEU A 4 -10.75 5.03 23.62
N VAL A 5 -9.73 5.81 23.27
CA VAL A 5 -9.82 7.29 23.20
C VAL A 5 -10.45 7.75 21.88
N SER A 6 -10.07 7.13 20.76
CA SER A 6 -10.58 7.45 19.43
C SER A 6 -10.57 6.20 18.55
N CYS A 7 -11.58 6.05 17.70
CA CYS A 7 -11.64 5.03 16.67
C CYS A 7 -12.51 5.50 15.50
N ASN A 8 -12.14 5.11 14.28
CA ASN A 8 -12.94 5.31 13.07
C ASN A 8 -14.01 4.21 12.86
N LYS A 9 -14.03 3.19 13.72
CA LYS A 9 -15.02 2.11 13.72
C LYS A 9 -16.00 2.30 14.88
N SER A 10 -17.23 1.78 14.72
CA SER A 10 -18.25 1.80 15.77
C SER A 10 -17.82 1.02 17.02
N GLU A 11 -17.04 -0.05 16.84
CA GLU A 11 -16.45 -0.85 17.91
C GLU A 11 -15.12 -1.50 17.48
N VAL A 12 -14.29 -1.84 18.46
CA VAL A 12 -13.06 -2.62 18.28
C VAL A 12 -13.10 -3.83 19.21
N ARG A 13 -12.80 -5.02 18.70
CA ARG A 13 -12.59 -6.20 19.53
C ARG A 13 -11.09 -6.38 19.77
N ALA A 14 -10.68 -6.46 21.02
CA ALA A 14 -9.28 -6.67 21.36
C ALA A 14 -9.09 -7.53 22.61
N LYS A 15 -8.06 -8.37 22.60
CA LYS A 15 -7.53 -9.01 23.80
C LYS A 15 -6.51 -8.09 24.45
N VAL A 16 -6.51 -8.05 25.78
CA VAL A 16 -5.61 -7.19 26.56
C VAL A 16 -4.89 -8.05 27.58
N LYS A 17 -3.57 -7.85 27.67
CA LYS A 17 -2.72 -8.38 28.73
C LYS A 17 -2.09 -7.20 29.45
N LEU A 18 -2.26 -7.18 30.77
CA LEU A 18 -1.63 -6.20 31.66
C LEU A 18 -0.63 -6.92 32.55
N SER A 19 0.58 -6.40 32.65
CA SER A 19 1.64 -6.96 33.49
C SER A 19 2.44 -5.88 34.23
N ILE A 20 3.10 -6.30 35.31
CA ILE A 20 4.07 -5.49 36.05
C ILE A 20 5.46 -6.04 35.76
N LEU A 21 6.39 -5.17 35.41
CA LEU A 21 7.77 -5.55 35.13
C LEU A 21 8.65 -5.43 36.38
N ASN A 22 9.52 -6.40 36.60
CA ASN A 22 10.56 -6.34 37.64
C ASN A 22 11.81 -5.56 37.18
N ALA A 23 12.84 -5.51 38.02
CA ALA A 23 14.12 -4.85 37.72
C ALA A 23 14.80 -5.36 36.44
N GLU A 24 14.59 -6.63 36.07
CA GLU A 24 15.11 -7.25 34.84
C GLU A 24 14.25 -6.98 33.61
N ARG A 25 13.20 -6.14 33.72
CA ARG A 25 12.18 -5.90 32.70
C ARG A 25 11.41 -7.15 32.26
N LYS A 26 11.36 -8.18 33.10
CA LYS A 26 10.54 -9.38 32.89
C LYS A 26 9.18 -9.19 33.56
N GLU A 27 8.15 -9.80 32.96
CA GLU A 27 6.81 -9.80 33.54
C GLU A 27 6.78 -10.65 34.81
N ALA A 28 6.57 -10.02 35.97
CA ALA A 28 6.48 -10.70 37.25
C ALA A 28 5.03 -11.05 37.63
N ILE A 29 4.10 -10.17 37.28
CA ILE A 29 2.65 -10.35 37.45
C ILE A 29 2.00 -10.08 36.11
N ALA A 30 1.13 -10.97 35.63
CA ALA A 30 0.40 -10.78 34.38
C ALA A 30 -1.07 -11.21 34.52
N THR A 31 -1.97 -10.45 33.91
CA THR A 31 -3.38 -10.82 33.76
C THR A 31 -3.80 -10.66 32.32
N VAL A 32 -4.27 -11.75 31.71
CA VAL A 32 -4.67 -11.82 30.30
C VAL A 32 -6.19 -11.98 30.22
N CYS A 33 -6.84 -11.21 29.34
CA CYS A 33 -8.25 -11.44 29.05
C CYS A 33 -8.41 -12.76 28.30
N GLN A 34 -9.25 -13.67 28.82
CA GLN A 34 -9.55 -14.95 28.16
C GLN A 34 -10.24 -14.75 26.79
N HIS A 35 -11.04 -13.69 26.68
CA HIS A 35 -11.78 -13.35 25.46
C HIS A 35 -11.46 -11.93 24.99
N ALA A 36 -11.69 -11.67 23.70
CA ALA A 36 -11.61 -10.32 23.16
C ALA A 36 -12.76 -9.50 23.72
N ASN A 37 -12.44 -8.38 24.36
CA ASN A 37 -13.44 -7.44 24.85
C ASN A 37 -13.86 -6.50 23.72
N ARG A 38 -15.12 -6.07 23.76
CA ARG A 38 -15.62 -5.00 22.92
C ARG A 38 -15.24 -3.65 23.53
N PHE A 39 -14.55 -2.83 22.75
CA PHE A 39 -14.23 -1.44 23.07
C PHE A 39 -15.07 -0.51 22.22
N VAL A 40 -15.79 0.40 22.89
CA VAL A 40 -16.54 1.50 22.28
C VAL A 40 -15.86 2.80 22.72
N GLN A 41 -15.87 3.84 21.88
CA GLN A 41 -15.19 5.08 22.20
C GLN A 41 -15.65 5.64 23.56
N GLY A 42 -14.69 6.01 24.40
CA GLY A 42 -14.95 6.52 25.74
C GLY A 42 -15.08 5.44 26.83
N HIS A 43 -15.36 4.19 26.48
CA HIS A 43 -15.43 3.07 27.44
C HIS A 43 -14.05 2.54 27.83
N SER A 44 -13.96 2.07 29.08
CA SER A 44 -12.74 1.48 29.63
C SER A 44 -12.98 0.04 30.07
N VAL A 45 -12.02 -0.83 29.81
CA VAL A 45 -12.01 -2.24 30.25
C VAL A 45 -10.74 -2.47 31.06
N GLY A 46 -10.82 -3.20 32.16
CA GLY A 46 -9.66 -3.50 32.97
C GLY A 46 -10.01 -4.28 34.22
N TYR A 47 -9.00 -4.46 35.07
CA TYR A 47 -9.11 -5.24 36.30
C TYR A 47 -9.23 -4.30 37.50
N PRO A 48 -10.43 -4.16 38.12
CA PRO A 48 -10.61 -3.31 39.29
C PRO A 48 -9.72 -3.72 40.48
N LYS A 49 -9.38 -5.00 40.56
CA LYS A 49 -8.49 -5.58 41.58
C LYS A 49 -7.31 -6.25 40.90
N PHE A 50 -6.41 -5.45 40.33
CA PHE A 50 -5.26 -5.96 39.57
C PHE A 50 -4.17 -6.54 40.48
N ILE A 51 -3.80 -5.81 41.54
CA ILE A 51 -2.79 -6.26 42.53
C ILE A 51 -3.12 -5.65 43.90
N PRO A 52 -3.02 -6.42 45.01
CA PRO A 52 -3.14 -5.88 46.35
C PRO A 52 -2.02 -4.86 46.63
N ARG A 53 -2.35 -3.76 47.30
CA ARG A 53 -1.39 -2.69 47.60
C ARG A 53 -0.22 -3.20 48.45
N ASP A 54 -0.51 -3.97 49.49
CA ASP A 54 0.53 -4.44 50.42
C ASP A 54 1.52 -5.38 49.73
N PHE A 55 1.04 -6.20 48.79
CA PHE A 55 1.89 -7.07 47.97
C PHE A 55 2.75 -6.27 46.99
N LEU A 56 2.21 -5.19 46.42
CA LEU A 56 2.97 -4.30 45.53
C LEU A 56 4.07 -3.53 46.27
N LEU A 57 3.81 -3.11 47.51
CA LEU A 57 4.73 -2.30 48.33
C LEU A 57 5.77 -3.13 49.09
N ASP A 58 5.59 -4.45 49.18
CA ASP A 58 6.55 -5.35 49.82
C ASP A 58 7.81 -5.50 48.94
N GLU A 59 8.93 -4.97 49.43
CA GLU A 59 10.23 -4.99 48.76
C GLU A 59 10.68 -6.41 48.39
N ALA A 60 10.26 -7.43 49.16
CA ALA A 60 10.58 -8.82 48.87
C ALA A 60 10.04 -9.30 47.52
N ASN A 61 8.98 -8.65 47.00
CA ASN A 61 8.37 -9.00 45.72
C ASN A 61 9.07 -8.34 44.52
N GLY A 62 9.95 -7.35 44.72
CA GLY A 62 10.77 -6.75 43.67
C GLY A 62 9.99 -6.05 42.54
N LEU A 63 8.79 -5.55 42.83
CA LEU A 63 7.87 -4.94 41.83
C LEU A 63 8.02 -3.42 41.68
N LEU A 64 8.78 -2.78 42.58
CA LEU A 64 9.03 -1.33 42.60
C LEU A 64 10.54 -1.02 42.64
N PRO A 65 11.33 -1.46 41.64
CA PRO A 65 12.74 -1.09 41.57
C PRO A 65 12.86 0.44 41.51
N ASP A 66 13.68 1.02 42.39
CA ASP A 66 13.85 2.47 42.55
C ASP A 66 12.54 3.24 42.80
N ASP A 67 11.58 2.63 43.52
CA ASP A 67 10.25 3.19 43.80
C ASP A 67 9.43 3.50 42.51
N LYS A 68 9.70 2.75 41.43
CA LYS A 68 9.02 2.91 40.14
C LYS A 68 8.16 1.71 39.79
N LEU A 69 6.86 1.95 39.66
CA LEU A 69 5.92 0.99 39.09
C LEU A 69 6.00 1.02 37.56
N THR A 70 6.43 -0.08 36.96
CA THR A 70 6.42 -0.25 35.50
C THR A 70 5.29 -1.16 35.07
N ILE A 71 4.28 -0.60 34.40
CA ILE A 71 3.14 -1.34 33.83
C ILE A 71 3.40 -1.59 32.35
N PHE A 72 3.31 -2.85 31.93
CA PHE A 72 3.33 -3.26 30.54
C PHE A 72 1.93 -3.66 30.08
N CYS A 73 1.53 -3.20 28.89
CA CYS A 73 0.23 -3.48 28.32
C CYS A 73 0.41 -3.97 26.89
N GLU A 74 -0.02 -5.19 26.64
CA GLU A 74 -0.07 -5.78 25.30
C GLU A 74 -1.52 -5.83 24.83
N VAL A 75 -1.77 -5.37 23.62
CA VAL A 75 -3.11 -5.29 23.02
C VAL A 75 -3.11 -6.00 21.68
N SER A 76 -3.95 -7.03 21.54
CA SER A 76 -4.12 -7.78 20.29
C SER A 76 -5.51 -7.50 19.71
N VAL A 77 -5.57 -6.72 18.63
CA VAL A 77 -6.83 -6.40 17.94
C VAL A 77 -7.28 -7.60 17.11
N VAL A 78 -8.54 -7.99 17.24
CA VAL A 78 -9.14 -9.11 16.51
C VAL A 78 -10.05 -8.56 15.41
N GLY A 79 -9.74 -8.87 14.16
CA GLY A 79 -10.60 -8.59 13.00
C GLY A 79 -11.25 -9.88 12.49
N ASP A 80 -12.45 -9.78 11.92
CA ASP A 80 -13.03 -10.88 11.17
C ASP A 80 -12.31 -11.00 9.82
N SER A 81 -11.88 -12.21 9.47
CA SER A 81 -11.37 -12.54 8.15
C SER A 81 -12.39 -13.42 7.43
N VAL A 82 -12.87 -13.00 6.26
CA VAL A 82 -13.68 -13.86 5.39
C VAL A 82 -12.72 -14.64 4.49
N ASN A 83 -12.67 -15.97 4.67
CA ASN A 83 -11.95 -16.83 3.74
C ASN A 83 -12.80 -17.01 2.47
N ILE A 84 -12.40 -16.39 1.37
CA ILE A 84 -13.01 -16.59 0.06
C ILE A 84 -12.33 -17.81 -0.58
N SER A 85 -12.81 -19.02 -0.27
CA SER A 85 -12.38 -20.21 -1.02
C SER A 85 -13.16 -20.29 -2.33
N GLY A 86 -12.46 -20.17 -3.46
CA GLY A 86 -13.04 -20.39 -4.78
C GLY A 86 -13.47 -21.85 -4.97
N GLN A 87 -14.75 -22.06 -5.28
CA GLN A 87 -15.38 -23.27 -5.84
C GLN A 87 -14.86 -24.63 -5.35
N SER A 88 -15.52 -25.19 -4.34
CA SER A 88 -15.48 -26.63 -4.04
C SER A 88 -16.46 -27.39 -4.95
N ASN A 89 -15.99 -27.86 -6.11
CA ASN A 89 -16.73 -28.81 -6.93
C ASN A 89 -16.35 -30.25 -6.53
N ALA A 90 -17.35 -31.07 -6.23
CA ALA A 90 -17.24 -32.45 -5.75
C ALA A 90 -16.79 -33.47 -6.82
N ILE A 91 -16.13 -33.03 -7.89
CA ILE A 91 -15.55 -33.88 -8.93
C ILE A 91 -14.13 -33.38 -9.22
N GLN A 92 -13.12 -34.18 -8.86
CA GLN A 92 -11.71 -33.87 -9.05
C GLN A 92 -11.29 -34.07 -10.51
N PHE A 93 -11.56 -33.10 -11.37
CA PHE A 93 -10.82 -32.97 -12.62
C PHE A 93 -9.65 -32.00 -12.40
N GLU A 94 -8.43 -32.44 -12.72
CA GLU A 94 -7.27 -31.56 -12.78
C GLU A 94 -7.38 -30.68 -14.03
N VAL A 95 -7.97 -29.50 -13.87
CA VAL A 95 -8.01 -28.48 -14.92
C VAL A 95 -6.65 -27.75 -14.91
N PRO A 96 -5.87 -27.76 -16.01
CA PRO A 96 -4.63 -27.00 -16.09
C PRO A 96 -4.88 -25.51 -15.90
N GLU A 97 -3.91 -24.80 -15.32
CA GLU A 97 -4.01 -23.35 -15.12
C GLU A 97 -4.16 -22.60 -16.45
N CYS A 98 -4.92 -21.50 -16.42
CA CYS A 98 -5.07 -20.62 -17.57
C CYS A 98 -3.75 -19.92 -17.89
N ARG A 99 -3.21 -20.13 -19.10
CA ARG A 99 -1.92 -19.55 -19.54
C ARG A 99 -2.04 -18.33 -20.45
N LEU A 100 -3.24 -17.77 -20.63
CA LEU A 100 -3.49 -16.65 -21.54
C LEU A 100 -2.51 -15.48 -21.33
N SER A 101 -2.29 -15.09 -20.08
CA SER A 101 -1.33 -14.03 -19.73
C SER A 101 0.08 -14.35 -20.21
N ASP A 102 0.52 -15.59 -20.04
CA ASP A 102 1.89 -15.99 -20.34
C ASP A 102 2.08 -16.15 -21.87
N ASP A 103 1.08 -16.72 -22.55
CA ASP A 103 1.06 -16.86 -24.01
C ASP A 103 1.04 -15.48 -24.70
N LEU A 104 0.30 -14.49 -24.19
CA LEU A 104 0.36 -13.10 -24.67
C LEU A 104 1.70 -12.43 -24.33
N GLY A 105 2.27 -12.70 -23.16
CA GLY A 105 3.61 -12.22 -22.80
C GLY A 105 4.67 -12.69 -23.80
N LEU A 106 4.55 -13.92 -24.31
CA LEU A 106 5.44 -14.45 -25.35
C LEU A 106 5.30 -13.72 -26.69
N LEU A 107 4.14 -13.15 -27.03
CA LEU A 107 4.01 -12.31 -28.22
C LEU A 107 4.84 -11.03 -28.11
N PHE A 108 4.87 -10.41 -26.93
CA PHE A 108 5.69 -9.23 -26.68
C PHE A 108 7.20 -9.56 -26.71
N GLU A 109 7.63 -10.59 -25.98
CA GLU A 109 9.06 -10.94 -25.90
C GLU A 109 9.62 -11.43 -27.24
N ASN A 110 8.84 -12.21 -28.01
CA ASN A 110 9.29 -12.73 -29.31
C ASN A 110 9.00 -11.78 -30.49
N GLN A 111 8.25 -10.71 -30.27
CA GLN A 111 7.95 -9.66 -31.27
C GLN A 111 7.25 -10.17 -32.56
N LYS A 112 6.67 -11.37 -32.54
CA LYS A 112 6.06 -12.01 -33.72
C LYS A 112 4.72 -11.36 -34.07
N PHE A 113 4.48 -11.13 -35.36
CA PHE A 113 3.22 -10.56 -35.90
C PHE A 113 2.93 -9.13 -35.46
N SER A 114 3.97 -8.40 -35.06
CA SER A 114 3.89 -6.99 -34.73
C SER A 114 3.52 -6.13 -35.94
N ASP A 115 2.75 -5.07 -35.67
CA ASP A 115 2.21 -4.14 -36.68
C ASP A 115 2.43 -2.67 -36.30
N VAL A 116 3.20 -2.41 -35.23
CA VAL A 116 3.63 -1.08 -34.79
C VAL A 116 4.98 -1.15 -34.06
N ALA A 117 5.82 -0.13 -34.29
CA ALA A 117 7.07 0.10 -33.56
C ALA A 117 6.92 1.28 -32.59
N LEU A 118 7.25 1.08 -31.31
CA LEU A 118 7.32 2.12 -30.30
C LEU A 118 8.78 2.51 -30.10
N SER A 119 9.16 3.74 -30.46
CA SER A 119 10.52 4.23 -30.37
C SER A 119 10.72 5.07 -29.11
N VAL A 120 11.75 4.77 -28.32
CA VAL A 120 12.14 5.49 -27.12
C VAL A 120 13.66 5.64 -27.08
N SER A 121 14.16 6.88 -26.98
CA SER A 121 15.60 7.17 -26.89
C SER A 121 16.46 6.45 -27.95
N GLY A 122 15.96 6.33 -29.18
CA GLY A 122 16.63 5.66 -30.30
C GLY A 122 16.59 4.12 -30.29
N ARG A 123 15.91 3.51 -29.31
CA ARG A 123 15.60 2.08 -29.28
C ARG A 123 14.14 1.85 -29.69
N GLU A 124 13.80 0.63 -30.10
CA GLU A 124 12.45 0.31 -30.56
C GLU A 124 11.91 -0.98 -29.93
N PHE A 125 10.62 -0.94 -29.57
CA PHE A 125 9.83 -2.11 -29.20
C PHE A 125 8.83 -2.42 -30.30
N GLN A 126 8.82 -3.66 -30.77
CA GLN A 126 7.78 -4.14 -31.67
C GLN A 126 6.54 -4.57 -30.86
N ALA A 127 5.35 -4.14 -31.28
CA ALA A 127 4.11 -4.37 -30.56
C ALA A 127 2.91 -4.58 -31.50
N HIS A 128 1.72 -4.76 -30.90
CA HIS A 128 0.48 -5.08 -31.59
C HIS A 128 -0.56 -4.01 -31.29
N LYS A 129 -1.00 -3.26 -32.31
CA LYS A 129 -2.00 -2.18 -32.18
C LYS A 129 -3.27 -2.67 -31.50
N ALA A 130 -3.76 -3.85 -31.89
CA ALA A 130 -4.98 -4.43 -31.33
C ALA A 130 -4.89 -4.64 -29.81
N ILE A 131 -3.76 -5.15 -29.31
CA ILE A 131 -3.55 -5.38 -27.88
C ILE A 131 -3.39 -4.04 -27.15
N LEU A 132 -2.55 -3.14 -27.67
CA LEU A 132 -2.34 -1.82 -27.08
C LEU A 132 -3.66 -1.02 -26.99
N ALA A 133 -4.43 -0.96 -28.08
CA ALA A 133 -5.72 -0.26 -28.14
C ALA A 133 -6.76 -0.88 -27.20
N ALA A 134 -6.83 -2.22 -27.12
CA ALA A 134 -7.77 -2.89 -26.22
C ALA A 134 -7.46 -2.65 -24.72
N ARG A 135 -6.22 -2.31 -24.39
CA ARG A 135 -5.73 -2.21 -23.00
C ARG A 135 -5.46 -0.79 -22.54
N SER A 136 -5.33 0.17 -23.46
CA SER A 136 -5.10 1.58 -23.18
C SER A 136 -5.98 2.45 -24.09
N PRO A 137 -6.91 3.24 -23.52
CA PRO A 137 -7.69 4.21 -24.26
C PRO A 137 -6.85 5.23 -25.04
N VAL A 138 -5.65 5.55 -24.53
CA VAL A 138 -4.73 6.50 -25.17
C VAL A 138 -4.13 5.89 -26.44
N PHE A 139 -3.68 4.64 -26.38
CA PHE A 139 -3.25 3.94 -27.60
C PHE A 139 -4.42 3.71 -28.57
N ALA A 140 -5.64 3.44 -28.06
CA ALA A 140 -6.82 3.29 -28.92
C ALA A 140 -7.08 4.57 -29.74
N ALA A 141 -7.15 5.72 -29.06
CA ALA A 141 -7.33 7.02 -29.73
C ALA A 141 -6.18 7.34 -30.69
N MET A 142 -4.95 7.03 -30.31
CA MET A 142 -3.76 7.22 -31.15
C MET A 142 -3.83 6.44 -32.46
N PHE A 143 -4.37 5.22 -32.45
CA PHE A 143 -4.46 4.37 -33.64
C PHE A 143 -5.76 4.53 -34.43
N GLU A 144 -6.82 5.07 -33.83
CA GLU A 144 -8.10 5.30 -34.49
C GLU A 144 -8.08 6.57 -35.37
N HIS A 145 -7.43 7.64 -34.92
CA HIS A 145 -7.35 8.89 -35.68
C HIS A 145 -6.25 8.86 -36.77
N GLU A 146 -6.42 9.62 -37.85
CA GLU A 146 -5.45 9.73 -38.97
C GLU A 146 -4.22 10.57 -38.60
N MET A 147 -3.57 10.24 -37.48
CA MET A 147 -2.31 10.86 -37.07
C MET A 147 -1.10 10.18 -37.75
N GLU A 148 0.07 10.82 -37.74
CA GLU A 148 1.28 10.33 -38.42
C GLU A 148 1.69 8.93 -37.91
N GLU A 149 1.40 8.62 -36.65
CA GLU A 149 1.62 7.32 -36.02
C GLU A 149 0.85 6.19 -36.72
N ARG A 150 -0.39 6.48 -37.16
CA ARG A 150 -1.22 5.54 -37.92
C ARG A 150 -0.68 5.34 -39.33
N LYS A 151 -0.13 6.38 -39.96
CA LYS A 151 0.42 6.33 -41.33
C LYS A 151 1.75 5.58 -41.40
N HIS A 152 2.61 5.78 -40.40
CA HIS A 152 3.97 5.23 -40.38
C HIS A 152 4.13 3.96 -39.54
N ASN A 153 3.08 3.51 -38.85
CA ASN A 153 3.13 2.39 -37.91
C ASN A 153 4.26 2.54 -36.88
N ARG A 154 4.56 3.79 -36.49
CA ARG A 154 5.65 4.14 -35.59
C ARG A 154 5.18 5.22 -34.63
N VAL A 155 5.38 4.98 -33.34
CA VAL A 155 5.04 5.93 -32.27
C VAL A 155 6.34 6.36 -31.59
N GLU A 156 6.57 7.66 -31.46
CA GLU A 156 7.72 8.19 -30.74
C GLU A 156 7.31 8.53 -29.29
N ILE A 157 8.06 8.00 -28.33
CA ILE A 157 7.84 8.18 -26.89
C ILE A 157 9.10 8.84 -26.32
N THR A 158 8.97 10.07 -25.84
CA THR A 158 10.10 10.93 -25.47
C THR A 158 10.23 11.18 -23.96
N ASP A 159 9.20 10.86 -23.18
CA ASP A 159 9.05 11.23 -21.79
C ASP A 159 8.99 10.02 -20.83
N ILE A 160 9.30 8.83 -21.33
CA ILE A 160 9.35 7.60 -20.53
C ILE A 160 10.71 6.92 -20.78
N ASP A 161 11.35 6.44 -19.72
CA ASP A 161 12.58 5.66 -19.85
C ASP A 161 12.32 4.29 -20.52
N HIS A 162 13.33 3.77 -21.22
CA HIS A 162 13.25 2.49 -21.92
C HIS A 162 12.80 1.32 -21.01
N GLU A 163 13.32 1.24 -19.78
CA GLU A 163 12.96 0.15 -18.86
C GLU A 163 11.54 0.29 -18.31
N VAL A 164 11.12 1.54 -18.04
CA VAL A 164 9.75 1.85 -17.58
C VAL A 164 8.74 1.53 -18.68
N LEU A 165 9.03 1.89 -19.93
CA LEU A 165 8.21 1.54 -21.08
C LEU A 165 8.13 0.02 -21.25
N ARG A 166 9.24 -0.70 -21.11
CA ARG A 166 9.25 -2.17 -21.19
C ARG A 166 8.34 -2.80 -20.14
N GLU A 167 8.41 -2.33 -18.89
CA GLU A 167 7.58 -2.86 -17.81
C GLU A 167 6.09 -2.50 -18.01
N MET A 168 5.80 -1.29 -18.48
CA MET A 168 4.43 -0.88 -18.87
C MET A 168 3.87 -1.77 -19.98
N LEU A 169 4.65 -2.03 -21.04
CA LEU A 169 4.24 -2.91 -22.13
C LEU A 169 4.02 -4.33 -21.62
N ARG A 170 4.92 -4.86 -20.80
CA ARG A 170 4.72 -6.17 -20.17
C ARG A 170 3.42 -6.24 -19.37
N PHE A 171 3.06 -5.19 -18.64
CA PHE A 171 1.77 -5.10 -17.97
C PHE A 171 0.59 -5.11 -18.96
N ILE A 172 0.70 -4.39 -20.07
CA ILE A 172 -0.36 -4.36 -21.10
C ILE A 172 -0.68 -5.79 -21.61
N TYR A 173 0.36 -6.61 -21.88
CA TYR A 173 0.17 -7.97 -22.40
C TYR A 173 -0.22 -9.00 -21.34
N THR A 174 0.26 -8.85 -20.10
CA THR A 174 0.18 -9.92 -19.09
C THR A 174 -0.66 -9.56 -17.86
N GLY A 175 -0.91 -8.27 -17.63
CA GLY A 175 -1.50 -7.77 -16.39
C GLY A 175 -0.56 -7.86 -15.18
N LYS A 176 0.72 -8.21 -15.38
CA LYS A 176 1.75 -8.37 -14.35
C LYS A 176 2.85 -7.32 -14.56
N ALA A 177 3.40 -6.81 -13.46
CA ALA A 177 4.57 -5.92 -13.43
C ALA A 177 5.52 -6.37 -12.31
N THR A 178 6.51 -7.21 -12.63
CA THR A 178 7.39 -7.81 -11.61
C THR A 178 8.56 -6.92 -11.19
N ASN A 179 8.86 -5.86 -11.94
CA ASN A 179 9.90 -4.90 -11.53
C ASN A 179 9.30 -3.61 -10.95
N LEU A 180 7.99 -3.58 -10.70
CA LEU A 180 7.25 -2.40 -10.25
C LEU A 180 7.90 -1.73 -9.03
N GLU A 181 8.30 -2.49 -8.02
CA GLU A 181 8.90 -1.95 -6.79
C GLU A 181 10.17 -1.11 -7.03
N LYS A 182 10.89 -1.35 -8.14
CA LYS A 182 12.14 -0.64 -8.47
C LYS A 182 11.92 0.71 -9.16
N MET A 183 10.72 0.95 -9.70
CA MET A 183 10.41 2.07 -10.59
C MET A 183 8.97 2.57 -10.39
N ALA A 184 8.44 2.45 -9.18
CA ALA A 184 7.00 2.63 -8.92
C ALA A 184 6.52 4.05 -9.22
N ASP A 185 7.37 5.06 -8.97
CA ASP A 185 7.13 6.47 -9.27
C ASP A 185 7.09 6.77 -10.78
N ASP A 186 8.10 6.34 -11.52
CA ASP A 186 8.13 6.53 -12.97
C ASP A 186 7.02 5.71 -13.67
N LEU A 187 6.76 4.50 -13.17
CA LEU A 187 5.70 3.63 -13.71
C LEU A 187 4.31 4.16 -13.36
N LEU A 188 4.14 4.87 -12.23
CA LEU A 188 2.91 5.59 -11.92
C LEU A 188 2.64 6.69 -12.95
N ALA A 189 3.67 7.48 -13.28
CA ALA A 189 3.57 8.53 -14.30
C ALA A 189 3.20 7.96 -15.68
N ALA A 190 3.85 6.86 -16.07
CA ALA A 190 3.53 6.16 -17.32
C ALA A 190 2.10 5.59 -17.31
N ALA A 191 1.68 4.96 -16.21
CA ALA A 191 0.35 4.37 -16.09
C ALA A 191 -0.76 5.44 -16.16
N ASP A 192 -0.57 6.58 -15.52
CA ASP A 192 -1.50 7.71 -15.60
C ASP A 192 -1.57 8.27 -17.04
N LYS A 193 -0.42 8.51 -17.66
CA LYS A 193 -0.33 9.01 -19.04
C LYS A 193 -1.05 8.12 -20.05
N TYR A 194 -0.93 6.79 -19.92
CA TYR A 194 -1.55 5.83 -20.84
C TYR A 194 -2.89 5.27 -20.35
N ALA A 195 -3.48 5.88 -19.30
CA ALA A 195 -4.76 5.50 -18.71
C ALA A 195 -4.86 4.01 -18.33
N LEU A 196 -3.81 3.48 -17.71
CA LEU A 196 -3.69 2.10 -17.24
C LEU A 196 -4.08 2.01 -15.75
N GLU A 197 -5.36 2.20 -15.45
CA GLU A 197 -5.87 2.40 -14.08
C GLU A 197 -5.42 1.33 -13.07
N ARG A 198 -5.47 0.05 -13.46
CA ARG A 198 -5.04 -1.04 -12.57
C ARG A 198 -3.53 -0.99 -12.28
N LEU A 199 -2.70 -0.63 -13.26
CA LEU A 199 -1.26 -0.47 -13.03
C LEU A 199 -0.98 0.73 -12.13
N LYS A 200 -1.71 1.83 -12.35
CA LYS A 200 -1.65 3.04 -11.53
C LYS A 200 -1.90 2.71 -10.05
N VAL A 201 -2.99 2.00 -9.76
CA VAL A 201 -3.31 1.56 -8.38
C VAL A 201 -2.27 0.60 -7.81
N MET A 202 -1.69 -0.31 -8.61
CA MET A 202 -0.58 -1.17 -8.15
C MET A 202 0.65 -0.35 -7.78
N CYS A 203 0.97 0.70 -8.53
CA CYS A 203 2.04 1.64 -8.17
C CYS A 203 1.72 2.42 -6.90
N GLU A 204 0.47 2.89 -6.74
CA GLU A 204 0.01 3.56 -5.51
C GLU A 204 0.17 2.68 -4.28
N GLU A 205 -0.22 1.41 -4.37
CA GLU A 205 -0.06 0.44 -3.29
C GLU A 205 1.43 0.26 -2.92
N ALA A 206 2.30 0.04 -3.90
CA ALA A 206 3.73 -0.10 -3.66
C ALA A 206 4.33 1.15 -3.01
N LEU A 207 4.04 2.34 -3.54
CA LEU A 207 4.51 3.62 -2.97
C LEU A 207 4.00 3.85 -1.54
N CYS A 208 2.78 3.41 -1.23
CA CYS A 208 2.23 3.48 0.13
C CYS A 208 3.05 2.63 1.12
N THR A 209 3.58 1.47 0.72
CA THR A 209 4.38 0.62 1.62
C THR A 209 5.70 1.27 2.07
N TYR A 210 6.23 2.20 1.28
CA TYR A 210 7.48 2.92 1.57
C TYR A 210 7.26 4.31 2.17
N LEU A 211 6.02 4.68 2.53
CA LEU A 211 5.72 5.97 3.14
C LEU A 211 6.46 6.15 4.47
N SER A 212 7.20 7.24 4.56
CA SER A 212 8.01 7.62 5.71
C SER A 212 7.87 9.11 6.01
N ILE A 213 8.36 9.52 7.17
CA ILE A 213 8.38 10.94 7.55
C ILE A 213 9.25 11.74 6.56
N ASP A 214 10.29 11.13 6.00
CA ASP A 214 11.24 11.82 5.14
C ASP A 214 10.72 12.01 3.71
N ASN A 215 9.86 11.11 3.22
CA ASN A 215 9.40 11.13 1.82
C ASN A 215 7.92 11.52 1.62
N VAL A 216 7.10 11.60 2.67
CA VAL A 216 5.63 11.77 2.50
C VAL A 216 5.23 13.07 1.79
N THR A 217 6.02 14.14 1.87
CA THR A 217 5.74 15.37 1.10
C THR A 217 6.00 15.17 -0.39
N ASP A 218 7.09 14.50 -0.76
CA ASP A 218 7.40 14.20 -2.16
C ASP A 218 6.37 13.22 -2.73
N MET A 219 5.96 12.21 -1.95
CA MET A 219 4.88 11.28 -2.31
C MET A 219 3.54 11.99 -2.49
N LEU A 220 3.21 12.97 -1.66
CA LEU A 220 1.98 13.74 -1.79
C LEU A 220 1.98 14.60 -3.07
N MET A 221 3.12 15.21 -3.40
CA MET A 221 3.27 15.98 -4.66
C MET A 221 3.16 15.06 -5.87
N LEU A 222 3.84 13.91 -5.85
CA LEU A 222 3.78 12.90 -6.91
C LEU A 222 2.34 12.40 -7.10
N ALA A 223 1.64 12.13 -5.99
CA ALA A 223 0.26 11.66 -6.03
C ALA A 223 -0.70 12.69 -6.63
N ASP A 224 -0.54 13.97 -6.30
CA ASP A 224 -1.37 15.02 -6.91
C ASP A 224 -1.06 15.20 -8.40
N LEU A 225 0.24 15.18 -8.77
CA LEU A 225 0.68 15.34 -10.15
C LEU A 225 0.09 14.28 -11.10
N HIS A 226 -0.01 13.04 -10.64
CA HIS A 226 -0.51 11.91 -11.43
C HIS A 226 -1.92 11.48 -11.03
N SER A 227 -2.69 12.37 -10.38
CA SER A 227 -4.08 12.09 -9.95
C SER A 227 -4.25 10.73 -9.26
N ALA A 228 -3.31 10.38 -8.39
CA ALA A 228 -3.22 9.12 -7.67
C ALA A 228 -3.94 9.25 -6.32
N ASP A 229 -5.27 9.11 -6.36
CA ASP A 229 -6.16 9.50 -5.26
C ASP A 229 -5.98 8.65 -4.00
N GLN A 230 -5.68 7.35 -4.14
CA GLN A 230 -5.51 6.45 -2.99
C GLN A 230 -4.19 6.75 -2.27
N LEU A 231 -3.09 6.90 -3.02
CA LEU A 231 -1.79 7.29 -2.49
C LEU A 231 -1.88 8.66 -1.79
N LYS A 232 -2.57 9.62 -2.41
CA LYS A 232 -2.81 10.95 -1.82
C LYS A 232 -3.56 10.84 -0.49
N ALA A 233 -4.63 10.06 -0.44
CA ALA A 233 -5.40 9.85 0.78
C ALA A 233 -4.55 9.20 1.90
N GLN A 234 -3.74 8.20 1.56
CA GLN A 234 -2.83 7.54 2.52
C GLN A 234 -1.74 8.49 3.01
N ALA A 235 -1.14 9.29 2.13
CA ALA A 235 -0.14 10.30 2.51
C ALA A 235 -0.74 11.35 3.47
N ILE A 236 -1.95 11.85 3.21
CA ILE A 236 -2.65 12.78 4.10
C ILE A 236 -2.94 12.12 5.46
N ALA A 237 -3.42 10.88 5.47
CA ALA A 237 -3.68 10.14 6.71
C ALA A 237 -2.38 9.93 7.52
N PHE A 238 -1.28 9.63 6.85
CA PHE A 238 0.04 9.49 7.47
C PHE A 238 0.51 10.81 8.12
N ILE A 239 0.33 11.95 7.45
CA ILE A 239 0.65 13.27 8.01
C ILE A 239 -0.19 13.56 9.26
N ASN A 240 -1.50 13.30 9.20
CA ASN A 240 -2.43 13.60 10.29
C ASN A 240 -2.19 12.76 11.56
N THR A 241 -1.65 11.54 11.43
CA THR A 241 -1.41 10.64 12.58
C THR A 241 -0.13 10.94 13.35
N ARG A 242 0.79 11.79 12.84
CA ARG A 242 2.09 12.10 13.49
C ARG A 242 2.35 13.61 13.68
N PRO A 243 1.48 14.35 14.39
CA PRO A 243 1.53 15.82 14.46
C PRO A 243 2.68 16.42 15.29
N THR A 244 3.43 15.65 16.08
CA THR A 244 4.54 16.18 16.89
C THR A 244 5.83 16.36 16.10
N THR A 245 6.04 15.58 15.04
CA THR A 245 7.17 15.75 14.11
C THR A 245 6.87 16.81 13.05
N THR A 246 5.59 17.19 12.85
CA THR A 246 5.14 18.18 11.84
C THR A 246 5.57 19.62 12.09
N LYS A 247 5.95 19.97 13.32
CA LYS A 247 6.40 21.34 13.68
C LYS A 247 7.81 21.70 13.18
N LYS A 248 8.64 20.73 12.80
CA LYS A 248 9.98 20.95 12.22
C LYS A 248 9.99 21.04 10.69
N TRP A 249 8.84 20.90 10.04
CA TRP A 249 8.77 20.89 8.60
C TRP A 249 9.11 22.28 8.13
N LYS A 250 10.13 22.41 7.28
CA LYS A 250 10.36 23.64 6.53
C LYS A 250 9.13 23.82 5.64
N PHE A 251 8.16 24.57 6.16
CA PHE A 251 6.89 24.98 5.57
C PHE A 251 7.10 25.92 4.36
N SER A 252 8.09 25.64 3.52
CA SER A 252 8.45 26.48 2.37
C SER A 252 7.93 25.88 1.06
N ARG A 253 7.79 24.55 0.94
CA ARG A 253 7.24 23.89 -0.27
C ARG A 253 5.74 23.60 -0.17
N CYS A 254 5.23 23.13 0.98
CA CYS A 254 3.80 22.81 1.12
C CYS A 254 2.89 24.04 1.15
N TRP A 255 3.34 25.20 1.64
CA TRP A 255 2.47 26.38 1.77
C TRP A 255 2.11 27.00 0.40
N ASN A 256 3.05 27.00 -0.55
CA ASN A 256 2.76 27.42 -1.93
C ASN A 256 1.80 26.47 -2.67
N PHE A 257 1.72 25.21 -2.24
CA PHE A 257 0.84 24.21 -2.82
C PHE A 257 -0.59 24.29 -2.24
N PHE A 258 -0.71 24.44 -0.91
CA PHE A 258 -2.01 24.62 -0.26
C PHE A 258 -2.62 26.02 -0.47
N SER A 259 -1.83 27.06 -0.78
CA SER A 259 -2.31 28.43 -1.02
C SER A 259 -2.78 28.70 -2.47
N ARG A 260 -2.73 27.71 -3.37
CA ARG A 260 -3.11 27.84 -4.79
C ARG A 260 -4.45 27.20 -5.16
N LYS A 261 -5.27 26.81 -4.19
CA LYS A 261 -6.69 26.48 -4.39
C LYS A 261 -7.58 27.54 -3.77
#